data_AF-A0A0E0R252-F1
#
_entry.id   AF-A0A0E0R252-F1
#
_cell.length_a   1.000
_cell.length_b   1.000
_cell.length_c   1.000
_cell.angle_alpha   90.00
_cell.angle_beta   90.00
_cell.angle_gamma   90.00
#
_symmetry.space_group_name_H-M   'P 1'
#
loop_
_entity.id
_entity.type
_entity.pdbx_description
1 polymer ?
#
loop_
_entity_poly.entity_id
_entity_poly.type
_entity_poly.pdbx_seq_one_letter_code
_entity_poly.pdbx_strand_id
1 'polypeptide(L)'
;MEATVDELSEAYQEFVAAAAAVVEARGQSGGEKNAATDAALEAFKQRWELFRVACDHAEELVESIRQRIGSECLVDEATGASSSSSAALAAPGIKPISAVRLEQMSKAVRWLVIELQHGAGGASAAGPGGGGGAAAAASGVAGQHGHGGVDTRFPEDGAQ
;
A
#
# COMPACT_ATOMS: atom_id res chain seq x y z
N MET A 1 0.62 16.59 10.78
CA MET A 1 -0.79 16.51 11.26
C MET A 1 -1.51 17.79 10.94
N GLU A 2 -1.41 18.87 11.72
CA GLU A 2 -2.12 20.13 11.42
C GLU A 2 -1.84 20.60 9.99
N ALA A 3 -0.57 20.79 9.61
CA ALA A 3 -0.19 21.15 8.24
C ALA A 3 -0.76 20.22 7.13
N THR A 4 -0.93 18.92 7.40
CA THR A 4 -1.51 17.94 6.46
C THR A 4 -3.03 18.09 6.34
N VAL A 5 -3.70 18.46 7.45
CA VAL A 5 -5.13 18.76 7.48
C VAL A 5 -5.40 20.12 6.83
N ASP A 6 -4.51 21.09 7.03
CA ASP A 6 -4.56 22.40 6.38
C ASP A 6 -4.35 22.25 4.85
N GLU A 7 -3.34 21.50 4.41
CA GLU A 7 -3.09 21.15 3.00
C GLU A 7 -4.31 20.49 2.35
N LEU A 8 -4.92 19.50 3.01
CA LEU A 8 -6.14 18.84 2.53
C LEU A 8 -7.33 19.81 2.44
N SER A 9 -7.48 20.70 3.41
CA SER A 9 -8.54 21.72 3.43
C SER A 9 -8.37 22.76 2.32
N GLU A 10 -7.15 23.24 2.09
CA GLU A 10 -6.81 24.17 1.01
C GLU A 10 -7.04 23.52 -0.36
N ALA A 11 -6.52 22.31 -0.58
CA ALA A 11 -6.69 21.58 -1.84
C ALA A 11 -8.16 21.26 -2.14
N TYR A 12 -8.97 20.95 -1.11
CA TYR A 12 -10.41 20.77 -1.26
C TYR A 12 -11.13 22.07 -1.67
N GLN A 13 -10.78 23.20 -1.04
CA GLN A 13 -11.36 24.51 -1.36
C GLN A 13 -11.01 24.93 -2.80
N GLU A 14 -9.76 24.76 -3.21
CA GLU A 14 -9.31 25.00 -4.59
C GLU A 14 -10.05 24.12 -5.61
N PHE A 15 -10.17 22.82 -5.34
CA PHE A 15 -10.90 21.88 -6.18
C PHE A 15 -12.37 22.29 -6.38
N VAL A 16 -13.06 22.65 -5.29
CA VAL A 16 -14.46 23.13 -5.35
C VAL A 16 -14.56 24.48 -6.10
N ALA A 17 -13.62 25.40 -5.89
CA ALA A 17 -13.59 26.68 -6.60
C ALA A 17 -13.41 26.49 -8.12
N ALA A 18 -12.58 25.53 -8.55
CA ALA A 18 -12.42 25.22 -9.97
C ALA A 18 -13.62 24.45 -10.55
N ALA A 19 -14.30 23.62 -9.76
CA ALA A 19 -15.56 23.02 -10.16
C ALA A 19 -16.64 24.09 -10.45
N ALA A 20 -16.73 25.12 -9.58
CA ALA A 20 -17.60 26.27 -9.80
C ALA A 20 -17.20 27.05 -11.08
N ALA A 21 -15.91 27.32 -11.29
CA ALA A 21 -15.42 28.01 -12.48
C ALA A 21 -15.78 27.28 -13.79
N VAL A 22 -15.78 25.94 -13.82
CA VAL A 22 -16.25 25.15 -14.97
C VAL A 22 -17.75 25.35 -15.24
N VAL A 23 -18.57 25.39 -14.19
CA VAL A 23 -20.02 25.63 -14.30
C VAL A 23 -20.30 27.06 -14.79
N GLU A 24 -19.59 28.04 -14.26
CA GLU A 24 -19.70 29.44 -14.68
C GLU A 24 -19.27 29.65 -16.14
N ALA A 25 -18.13 29.08 -16.55
CA ALA A 25 -17.65 29.16 -17.93
C ALA A 25 -18.64 28.53 -18.92
N ARG A 26 -19.25 27.39 -18.57
CA ARG A 26 -20.33 26.77 -19.36
C ARG A 26 -21.61 27.59 -19.39
N GLY A 27 -21.96 28.25 -18.29
CA GLY A 27 -23.11 29.15 -18.23
C GLY A 27 -22.91 30.34 -19.18
N GLN A 28 -21.72 30.94 -19.17
CA GLN A 28 -21.34 32.05 -20.06
C GLN A 28 -21.26 31.64 -21.54
N SER A 29 -20.92 30.38 -21.85
CA SER A 29 -20.90 29.88 -23.23
C SER A 29 -22.26 29.39 -23.75
N GLY A 30 -23.33 29.47 -22.95
CA GLY A 30 -24.61 28.84 -23.31
C GLY A 30 -24.55 27.32 -23.45
N GLY A 31 -23.52 26.69 -22.86
CA GLY A 31 -23.23 25.26 -23.01
C GLY A 31 -22.32 24.90 -24.19
N GLU A 32 -22.03 25.85 -25.09
CA GLU A 32 -21.12 25.62 -26.23
C GLU A 32 -19.69 25.35 -25.75
N LYS A 33 -18.95 24.52 -26.51
CA LYS A 33 -17.56 24.20 -26.19
C LYS A 33 -16.65 25.29 -26.75
N ASN A 34 -15.98 26.02 -25.86
CA ASN A 34 -15.09 27.13 -26.22
C ASN A 34 -13.80 27.11 -25.40
N ALA A 35 -12.82 27.91 -25.81
CA ALA A 35 -11.50 27.96 -25.18
C ALA A 35 -11.52 28.31 -23.68
N ALA A 36 -12.49 29.12 -23.23
CA ALA A 36 -12.66 29.44 -21.81
C ALA A 36 -13.14 28.23 -20.99
N THR A 37 -14.10 27.47 -21.53
CA THR A 37 -14.60 26.23 -20.92
C THR A 37 -13.52 25.15 -20.90
N ASP A 38 -12.76 25.00 -21.99
CA ASP A 38 -11.66 24.04 -22.06
C ASP A 38 -10.53 24.41 -21.09
N ALA A 39 -10.15 25.69 -20.99
CA ALA A 39 -9.17 26.16 -20.00
C ALA A 39 -9.64 25.91 -18.55
N ALA A 40 -10.92 26.17 -18.24
CA ALA A 40 -11.50 25.86 -16.93
C ALA A 40 -11.47 24.36 -16.63
N LEU A 41 -11.75 23.51 -17.63
CA LEU A 41 -11.70 22.05 -17.47
C LEU A 41 -10.28 21.52 -17.21
N GLU A 42 -9.25 22.02 -17.90
CA GLU A 42 -7.87 21.63 -17.60
C GLU A 42 -7.44 22.11 -16.20
N ALA A 43 -7.81 23.33 -15.82
CA ALA A 43 -7.52 23.90 -14.50
C ALA A 43 -8.30 23.21 -13.35
N PHE A 44 -9.44 22.57 -13.66
CA PHE A 44 -10.17 21.68 -12.76
C PHE A 44 -9.47 20.32 -12.61
N LYS A 45 -9.04 19.69 -13.71
CA LYS A 45 -8.28 18.43 -13.66
C LYS A 45 -6.99 18.57 -12.85
N GLN A 46 -6.28 19.68 -13.02
CA GLN A 46 -5.05 19.95 -12.27
C GLN A 46 -5.30 19.98 -10.75
N ARG A 47 -6.36 20.67 -10.30
CA ARG A 47 -6.71 20.76 -8.87
C ARG A 47 -7.32 19.49 -8.32
N TRP A 48 -8.06 18.74 -9.13
CA TRP A 48 -8.49 17.39 -8.78
C TRP A 48 -7.28 16.49 -8.45
N GLU A 49 -6.23 16.53 -9.26
CA GLU A 49 -5.03 15.71 -9.00
C GLU A 49 -4.26 16.19 -7.76
N LEU A 50 -4.15 17.50 -7.53
CA LEU A 50 -3.58 18.04 -6.30
C LEU A 50 -4.38 17.63 -5.05
N PHE A 51 -5.72 17.71 -5.11
CA PHE A 51 -6.59 17.22 -4.05
C PHE A 51 -6.45 15.70 -3.82
N ARG A 52 -6.29 14.91 -4.89
CA ARG A 52 -6.04 13.47 -4.80
C ARG A 52 -4.73 13.18 -4.06
N VAL A 53 -3.65 13.90 -4.36
CA VAL A 53 -2.36 13.77 -3.65
C VAL A 53 -2.49 14.17 -2.18
N ALA A 54 -3.23 15.25 -1.86
CA ALA A 54 -3.48 15.64 -0.47
C ALA A 54 -4.30 14.59 0.31
N CYS A 55 -5.23 13.89 -0.34
CA CYS A 55 -5.91 12.72 0.23
C CYS A 55 -4.93 11.57 0.48
N ASP A 56 -4.06 11.23 -0.48
CA ASP A 56 -3.04 10.18 -0.32
C ASP A 56 -2.12 10.49 0.89
N HIS A 57 -1.69 11.76 1.05
CA HIS A 57 -0.90 12.21 2.22
C HIS A 57 -1.68 12.12 3.55
N ALA A 58 -2.99 12.40 3.54
CA ALA A 58 -3.84 12.28 4.73
C ALA A 58 -4.05 10.81 5.14
N GLU A 59 -4.17 9.90 4.18
CA GLU A 59 -4.21 8.45 4.44
C GLU A 59 -2.89 7.94 5.03
N GLU A 60 -1.73 8.37 4.51
CA GLU A 60 -0.42 8.05 5.10
C GLU A 60 -0.31 8.53 6.54
N LEU A 61 -0.79 9.74 6.86
CA LEU A 61 -0.81 10.26 8.22
C LEU A 61 -1.67 9.40 9.17
N VAL A 62 -2.86 8.96 8.72
CA VAL A 62 -3.73 8.07 9.50
C VAL A 62 -3.06 6.72 9.74
N GLU A 63 -2.42 6.15 8.73
CA GLU A 63 -1.70 4.88 8.85
C GLU A 63 -0.47 5.01 9.77
N SER A 64 0.28 6.12 9.67
CA SER A 64 1.40 6.45 10.58
C SER A 64 0.95 6.55 12.03
N ILE A 65 -0.20 7.19 12.29
CA ILE A 65 -0.79 7.27 13.64
C ILE A 65 -1.22 5.88 14.11
N ARG A 66 -1.83 5.06 13.25
CA ARG A 66 -2.23 3.67 13.56
C ARG A 66 -1.02 2.80 13.94
N GLN A 67 0.08 2.90 13.20
CA GLN A 67 1.32 2.17 13.48
C GLN A 67 1.99 2.64 14.77
N ARG A 68 1.95 3.94 15.06
CA ARG A 68 2.45 4.50 16.32
C ARG A 68 1.68 3.92 17.51
N ILE A 69 0.35 4.06 17.49
CA ILE A 69 -0.54 3.54 18.55
C ILE A 69 -0.39 2.01 18.70
N GLY A 70 -0.26 1.29 17.58
CA GLY A 70 -0.03 -0.15 17.56
C GLY A 70 1.31 -0.57 18.18
N SER A 71 2.36 0.24 18.03
CA SER A 71 3.71 -0.05 18.58
C SER A 71 3.89 0.44 20.02
N GLU A 72 3.41 1.64 20.36
CA GLU A 72 3.48 2.17 21.73
C GLU A 72 2.67 1.31 22.73
N CYS A 73 1.53 0.75 22.29
CA CYS A 73 0.74 -0.23 23.06
C CYS A 73 1.47 -1.57 23.30
N LEU A 74 2.50 -1.91 22.51
CA LEU A 74 3.31 -3.13 22.69
C LEU A 74 4.57 -2.89 23.54
N VAL A 75 5.03 -1.65 23.65
CA VAL A 75 6.27 -1.28 24.38
C VAL A 75 6.02 -1.02 25.87
N ASP A 76 4.88 -0.45 26.23
CA ASP A 76 4.52 -0.16 27.63
C ASP A 76 4.43 -1.44 28.50
N GLU A 77 3.94 -2.53 27.92
CA GLU A 77 3.79 -3.82 28.61
C GLU A 77 5.05 -4.70 28.59
N ALA A 78 6.10 -4.28 27.87
CA ALA A 78 7.44 -4.90 27.87
C ALA A 78 8.44 -4.12 28.74
N THR A 79 8.22 -2.81 28.94
CA THR A 79 9.09 -1.94 29.74
C THR A 79 8.47 -1.69 31.11
N GLY A 80 8.45 -2.74 31.95
CA GLY A 80 7.94 -2.62 33.32
C GLY A 80 8.57 -1.44 34.06
N ALA A 81 7.74 -0.45 34.42
CA ALA A 81 8.15 0.80 35.06
C ALA A 81 8.89 0.55 36.38
N SER A 82 10.22 0.50 36.31
CA SER A 82 11.11 0.26 37.45
C SER A 82 11.34 1.57 38.22
N SER A 83 10.26 2.17 38.74
CA SER A 83 10.31 3.43 39.49
C SER A 83 9.16 3.61 40.49
N SER A 84 9.09 2.78 41.52
CA SER A 84 9.22 3.24 42.94
C SER A 84 8.74 2.20 43.97
N SER A 85 9.41 2.18 45.14
CA SER A 85 9.11 1.49 46.41
C SER A 85 8.20 0.24 46.39
N SER A 86 8.61 -0.90 46.92
CA SER A 86 9.03 -0.99 48.33
C SER A 86 9.67 -2.33 48.66
N ALA A 87 10.59 -2.35 49.62
CA ALA A 87 11.07 -3.59 50.22
C ALA A 87 10.01 -4.13 51.20
N ALA A 88 9.31 -5.20 50.82
CA ALA A 88 8.49 -5.98 51.77
C ALA A 88 8.27 -7.43 51.31
N LEU A 89 8.83 -8.36 52.09
CA LEU A 89 8.30 -9.68 52.42
C LEU A 89 8.19 -10.73 51.30
N ALA A 90 9.12 -11.69 51.37
CA ALA A 90 8.98 -12.99 50.72
C ALA A 90 7.93 -13.86 51.43
N ALA A 91 7.13 -14.59 50.66
CA ALA A 91 6.38 -15.76 51.10
C ALA A 91 6.43 -16.85 50.02
N PRO A 92 6.66 -18.14 50.35
CA PRO A 92 6.77 -19.21 49.37
C PRO A 92 5.38 -19.72 48.96
N GLY A 93 4.69 -18.93 48.13
CA GLY A 93 3.44 -19.31 47.49
C GLY A 93 3.60 -19.27 45.97
N ILE A 94 2.93 -20.19 45.26
CA ILE A 94 2.86 -20.20 43.79
C ILE A 94 2.44 -18.79 43.34
N LYS A 95 3.31 -18.10 42.59
CA LYS A 95 3.01 -16.75 42.08
C LYS A 95 1.68 -16.84 41.33
N PRO A 96 0.63 -16.09 41.72
CA PRO A 96 -0.62 -16.12 40.99
C PRO A 96 -0.31 -15.72 39.55
N ILE A 97 -0.64 -16.59 38.59
CA ILE A 97 -0.59 -16.25 37.18
C ILE A 97 -1.58 -15.11 37.02
N SER A 98 -1.07 -13.88 36.88
CA SER A 98 -1.92 -12.71 36.76
C SER A 98 -2.80 -12.90 35.54
N ALA A 99 -4.11 -12.66 35.69
CA ALA A 99 -5.05 -12.73 34.58
C ALA A 99 -4.56 -11.88 33.40
N VAL A 100 -3.95 -10.72 33.71
CA VAL A 100 -3.20 -9.84 32.79
C VAL A 100 -2.21 -10.60 31.92
N ARG A 101 -1.32 -11.44 32.49
CA ARG A 101 -0.31 -12.16 31.69
C ARG A 101 -0.94 -13.19 30.76
N LEU A 102 -2.02 -13.85 31.19
CA LEU A 102 -2.76 -14.79 30.34
C LEU A 102 -3.55 -14.06 29.24
N GLU A 103 -4.13 -12.90 29.56
CA GLU A 103 -4.83 -12.03 28.62
C GLU A 103 -3.87 -11.49 27.56
N GLN A 104 -2.71 -10.97 27.97
CA GLN A 104 -1.64 -10.52 27.08
C GLN A 104 -1.16 -11.63 26.15
N MET A 105 -0.88 -12.83 26.68
CA MET A 105 -0.55 -14.00 25.84
C MET A 105 -1.69 -14.32 24.87
N SER A 106 -2.95 -14.25 25.28
CA SER A 106 -4.11 -14.46 24.40
C SER A 106 -4.28 -13.39 23.32
N LYS A 107 -3.80 -12.16 23.56
CA LYS A 107 -3.82 -11.03 22.62
C LYS A 107 -2.71 -11.17 21.58
N ALA A 108 -1.51 -11.54 22.03
CA ALA A 108 -0.38 -11.87 21.14
C ALA A 108 -0.68 -13.10 20.26
N VAL A 109 -1.28 -14.17 20.82
CA VAL A 109 -1.70 -15.36 20.06
C VAL A 109 -2.79 -15.01 19.04
N ARG A 110 -3.75 -14.13 19.38
CA ARG A 110 -4.75 -13.65 18.41
C ARG A 110 -4.13 -12.87 17.26
N TRP A 111 -3.13 -12.03 17.52
CA TRP A 111 -2.36 -11.35 16.47
C TRP A 111 -1.63 -12.33 15.56
N LEU A 112 -0.89 -13.30 16.12
CA LEU A 112 -0.17 -14.30 15.33
C LEU A 112 -1.11 -15.15 14.46
N VAL A 113 -2.32 -15.47 14.95
CA VAL A 113 -3.34 -16.17 14.15
C VAL A 113 -3.83 -15.30 12.98
N ILE A 114 -4.00 -13.99 13.17
CA ILE A 114 -4.36 -13.06 12.11
C ILE A 114 -3.24 -12.96 11.07
N GLU A 115 -1.97 -12.87 11.48
CA GLU A 115 -0.82 -12.87 10.58
C GLU A 115 -0.71 -14.16 9.78
N LEU A 116 -0.93 -15.33 10.40
CA LEU A 116 -0.93 -16.62 9.72
C LEU A 116 -2.10 -16.78 8.73
N GLN A 117 -3.26 -16.19 9.02
CA GLN A 117 -4.42 -16.19 8.11
C GLN A 117 -4.19 -15.28 6.90
N HIS A 118 -3.58 -14.10 7.07
CA HIS A 118 -3.24 -13.20 5.96
C HIS A 118 -1.97 -13.64 5.21
N GLY A 119 -1.05 -14.35 5.87
CA GLY A 119 0.18 -14.91 5.29
C GLY A 119 -0.02 -16.21 4.51
N ALA A 120 -1.19 -16.85 4.60
CA ALA A 120 -1.54 -18.05 3.82
C ALA A 120 -1.76 -17.78 2.30
N GLY A 121 -1.39 -16.57 1.83
CA GLY A 121 -1.63 -16.08 0.47
C GLY A 121 -0.38 -15.68 -0.32
N GLY A 122 0.84 -16.12 0.02
CA GLY A 122 1.99 -15.83 -0.87
C GLY A 122 3.40 -16.15 -0.37
N ALA A 123 3.83 -17.42 -0.45
CA ALA A 123 5.24 -17.80 -0.57
C ALA A 123 5.42 -19.27 -1.02
N SER A 124 5.21 -19.56 -2.31
CA SER A 124 5.63 -20.84 -2.89
C SER A 124 7.03 -20.70 -3.51
N ALA A 125 8.09 -20.82 -2.70
CA ALA A 125 9.47 -20.85 -3.19
C ALA A 125 10.44 -21.56 -2.22
N ALA A 126 11.15 -22.56 -2.76
CA ALA A 126 12.44 -23.12 -2.30
C ALA A 126 12.58 -23.58 -0.82
N GLY A 127 12.35 -24.88 -0.58
CA GLY A 127 12.93 -25.61 0.55
C GLY A 127 14.36 -26.12 0.24
N PRO A 128 15.28 -26.22 1.23
CA PRO A 128 16.65 -26.68 1.00
C PRO A 128 16.85 -28.18 1.23
N GLY A 129 17.59 -28.84 0.31
CA GLY A 129 18.09 -30.21 0.43
C GLY A 129 17.06 -31.32 0.13
N GLY A 130 17.44 -32.47 -0.45
CA GLY A 130 18.74 -32.87 -0.99
C GLY A 130 18.85 -34.40 -1.09
N GLY A 131 19.48 -34.91 -2.16
CA GLY A 131 19.97 -36.30 -2.22
C GLY A 131 19.56 -37.14 -3.44
N GLY A 132 20.57 -37.66 -4.14
CA GLY A 132 20.50 -38.95 -4.84
C GLY A 132 20.16 -38.94 -6.33
N GLY A 133 21.17 -39.08 -7.19
CA GLY A 133 20.95 -39.30 -8.64
C GLY A 133 22.20 -39.07 -9.51
N ALA A 134 23.22 -39.90 -9.37
CA ALA A 134 24.42 -39.82 -10.21
C ALA A 134 24.23 -40.59 -11.54
N ALA A 135 24.47 -39.92 -12.68
CA ALA A 135 25.08 -40.51 -13.87
C ALA A 135 25.40 -39.42 -14.90
N ALA A 136 26.68 -39.26 -15.25
CA ALA A 136 27.10 -38.51 -16.43
C ALA A 136 27.51 -39.48 -17.54
N ALA A 137 27.01 -39.28 -18.75
CA ALA A 137 27.58 -39.82 -19.99
C ALA A 137 27.14 -38.94 -21.17
N ALA A 138 28.01 -38.79 -22.16
CA ALA A 138 27.89 -37.78 -23.21
C ALA A 138 27.66 -38.38 -24.62
N SER A 139 27.55 -37.48 -25.60
CA SER A 139 27.61 -37.68 -27.07
C SER A 139 26.30 -37.99 -27.79
N GLY A 140 26.02 -37.20 -28.83
CA GLY A 140 24.89 -37.39 -29.76
C GLY A 140 24.82 -36.25 -30.78
N VAL A 141 25.32 -36.48 -31.99
CA VAL A 141 25.50 -35.49 -33.07
C VAL A 141 24.27 -35.35 -34.00
N ALA A 142 24.21 -34.23 -34.74
CA ALA A 142 23.55 -34.01 -36.05
C ALA A 142 22.05 -33.62 -36.14
N GLY A 143 21.74 -32.77 -37.15
CA GLY A 143 20.38 -32.46 -37.66
C GLY A 143 19.99 -30.97 -37.61
N GLN A 144 20.61 -30.05 -38.36
CA GLN A 144 20.27 -29.61 -39.74
C GLN A 144 18.91 -28.90 -39.99
N HIS A 145 19.03 -27.72 -40.64
CA HIS A 145 18.17 -27.11 -41.69
C HIS A 145 16.85 -26.35 -41.42
N GLY A 146 16.68 -25.25 -42.17
CA GLY A 146 15.49 -24.39 -42.32
C GLY A 146 15.57 -23.11 -41.46
N HIS A 147 15.95 -21.91 -41.92
CA HIS A 147 15.99 -21.23 -43.22
C HIS A 147 14.64 -20.69 -43.74
N GLY A 148 14.54 -19.36 -43.86
CA GLY A 148 13.38 -18.60 -44.37
C GLY A 148 12.53 -17.96 -43.25
N GLY A 149 12.17 -16.67 -43.30
CA GLY A 149 12.51 -15.64 -44.28
C GLY A 149 11.94 -14.28 -43.86
N VAL A 150 12.61 -13.19 -44.25
CA VAL A 150 12.07 -11.83 -44.18
C VAL A 150 10.98 -11.65 -45.23
N ASP A 151 9.91 -10.93 -44.92
CA ASP A 151 9.17 -10.21 -45.96
C ASP A 151 8.61 -8.88 -45.46
N THR A 152 9.24 -7.80 -45.90
CA THR A 152 8.74 -6.43 -45.82
C THR A 152 8.27 -6.01 -47.20
N ARG A 153 6.95 -5.90 -47.43
CA ARG A 153 6.43 -5.30 -48.68
C ARG A 153 5.01 -4.72 -48.57
N PHE A 154 4.92 -3.42 -48.87
CA PHE A 154 3.79 -2.76 -49.58
C PHE A 154 3.70 -3.36 -51.02
N PRO A 155 2.61 -3.18 -51.80
CA PRO A 155 1.71 -2.01 -51.88
C PRO A 155 0.20 -2.43 -51.79
N GLU A 156 -0.85 -1.79 -52.34
CA GLU A 156 -0.99 -0.70 -53.33
C GLU A 156 -2.35 0.07 -53.22
N ASP A 157 -2.77 0.71 -54.32
CA ASP A 157 -3.86 1.67 -54.58
C ASP A 157 -5.20 1.01 -55.02
N GLY A 158 -6.31 1.78 -55.03
CA GLY A 158 -7.29 1.68 -56.13
C GLY A 158 -8.76 1.32 -55.85
N ALA A 159 -9.65 2.28 -56.17
CA ALA A 159 -11.06 2.17 -56.62
C ALA A 159 -12.15 1.56 -55.69
N GLN A 160 -13.10 2.41 -55.29
CA GLN A 160 -14.36 2.65 -56.04
C GLN A 160 -14.95 4.03 -55.72
#